data_AF-A0A352UFE5-F1
#
_entry.id   AF-A0A352UFE5-F1
#
_cell.length_a   1.000
_cell.length_b   1.000
_cell.length_c   1.000
_cell.angle_alpha   90.00
_cell.angle_beta   90.00
_cell.angle_gamma   90.00
#
_symmetry.space_group_name_H-M   'P 1'
#
loop_
_entity.id
_entity.type
_entity.pdbx_description
1 polymer ?
#
loop_
_entity_poly.entity_id
_entity_poly.type
_entity_poly.pdbx_seq_one_letter_code
_entity_poly.pdbx_strand_id
1 'polypeptide(L)' 'SHPDIEREEIILTGEVPSPLDPPSGCHFHPRCPSRFEPCEGTVPVESQPVPDHRVVCHLY' A
#
# COMPACT_ATOMS: atom_id res chain seq x y z
N SER A 1 5.04 -16.12 -13.09
CA SER A 1 5.89 -17.32 -13.11
C SER A 1 6.67 -17.35 -14.42
N HIS A 2 7.70 -16.50 -14.51
CA HIS A 2 8.72 -16.59 -15.56
C HIS A 2 10.05 -16.82 -14.82
N PRO A 3 10.70 -17.98 -15.01
CA PRO A 3 11.80 -18.41 -14.15
C PRO A 3 13.08 -17.57 -14.30
N ASP A 4 13.19 -16.78 -15.38
CA ASP A 4 14.37 -15.97 -15.69
C ASP A 4 14.35 -14.55 -15.09
N ILE A 5 13.31 -14.20 -14.31
CA ILE A 5 13.18 -12.88 -13.68
C ILE A 5 13.60 -12.98 -12.21
N GLU A 6 14.79 -12.49 -11.90
CA GLU A 6 15.21 -12.25 -10.51
C GLU A 6 14.41 -11.08 -9.94
N ARG A 7 13.64 -11.33 -8.87
CA ARG A 7 12.87 -10.31 -8.15
C ARG A 7 13.52 -10.09 -6.80
N GLU A 8 13.73 -8.83 -6.44
CA GLU A 8 14.14 -8.49 -5.09
C GLU A 8 13.01 -8.84 -4.11
N GLU A 9 13.26 -9.80 -3.23
CA GLU A 9 12.30 -10.19 -2.21
C GLU A 9 12.38 -9.18 -1.06
N ILE A 10 11.31 -8.41 -0.87
CA ILE A 10 11.17 -7.55 0.30
C ILE A 10 10.35 -8.27 1.36
N ILE A 11 10.86 -8.29 2.59
CA ILE A 11 10.08 -8.73 3.75
C ILE A 11 9.24 -7.53 4.21
N LEU A 12 7.92 -7.63 4.03
CA LEU A 12 7.01 -6.65 4.59
C LEU A 12 7.07 -6.72 6.11
N THR A 13 7.48 -5.62 6.74
CA THR A 13 7.51 -5.47 8.19
C THR A 13 6.13 -5.10 8.73
N GLY A 14 5.90 -5.34 10.02
CA GLY A 14 4.62 -5.05 10.68
C GLY A 14 3.58 -6.17 10.58
N GLU A 15 2.61 -6.14 11.50
CA GLU A 15 1.55 -7.14 11.60
C GLU A 15 0.35 -6.77 10.72
N VAL A 16 -0.45 -7.78 10.33
CA VAL A 16 -1.73 -7.55 9.66
C VAL A 16 -2.67 -6.87 10.66
N PRO A 17 -3.18 -5.66 10.39
CA PRO A 17 -4.09 -5.00 11.31
C PRO A 17 -5.40 -5.79 11.44
N SER A 18 -5.99 -5.72 12.63
CA SER A 18 -7.30 -6.33 12.89
C SER A 18 -8.38 -5.67 12.03
N PRO A 19 -9.29 -6.44 11.39
CA PRO A 19 -10.43 -5.87 10.69
C PRO A 19 -11.39 -5.09 11.60
N LEU A 20 -11.36 -5.37 12.91
CA LEU A 20 -12.21 -4.69 13.90
C LEU A 20 -11.67 -3.31 14.29
N ASP A 21 -10.37 -3.08 14.11
CA ASP A 21 -9.70 -1.84 14.50
C ASP A 21 -8.72 -1.43 13.39
N PRO A 22 -9.25 -0.96 12.25
CA PRO A 22 -8.43 -0.60 11.11
C PRO A 22 -7.56 0.64 11.40
N PRO A 23 -6.35 0.73 10.84
CA PRO A 23 -5.51 1.91 10.97
C PRO A 23 -6.19 3.15 10.36
N SER A 24 -5.94 4.32 10.95
CA SER A 24 -6.42 5.59 10.37
C SER A 24 -5.75 5.88 9.03
N GLY A 25 -6.43 6.63 8.16
CA GLY A 25 -5.91 6.98 6.85
C GLY A 25 -5.75 5.77 5.90
N CYS A 26 -4.55 5.57 5.37
CA CYS A 26 -4.24 4.44 4.49
C CYS A 26 -4.04 3.16 5.29
N HIS A 27 -4.91 2.16 5.15
CA HIS A 27 -4.87 0.93 5.95
C HIS A 27 -3.56 0.14 5.81
N PHE A 28 -2.80 0.38 4.73
CA PHE A 28 -1.51 -0.26 4.49
C PHE A 28 -0.32 0.50 5.12
N HIS A 29 -0.50 1.72 5.62
CA HIS A 29 0.58 2.53 6.18
C HIS A 29 1.42 1.83 7.28
N PRO A 30 0.90 0.90 8.13
CA PRO A 30 1.74 0.22 9.12
C PRO A 30 2.76 -0.76 8.51
N ARG A 31 2.53 -1.19 7.26
CA ARG A 31 3.34 -2.19 6.55
C ARG A 31 3.95 -1.68 5.24
N CYS A 32 3.65 -0.44 4.86
CA CYS A 32 4.09 0.16 3.62
C CYS A 32 5.57 0.60 3.72
N PRO A 33 6.47 0.08 2.86
CA PRO A 33 7.87 0.51 2.86
C PRO A 33 8.05 1.95 2.34
N SER A 34 7.05 2.47 1.62
CA SER A 34 7.03 3.82 1.05
C SER A 34 6.10 4.76 1.81
N ARG A 35 5.87 4.53 3.12
CA ARG A 35 5.02 5.40 3.97
C ARG A 35 5.62 6.81 4.07
N PHE A 36 4.76 7.82 3.99
CA PHE A 36 5.08 9.23 4.22
C PHE A 36 3.85 9.96 4.75
N GLU A 37 4.00 11.21 5.16
CA GLU A 37 2.83 12.07 5.45
C GLU A 37 2.18 12.44 4.10
N PRO A 38 0.91 12.08 3.82
CA PRO A 38 -0.21 12.02 4.77
C PRO A 38 -0.80 10.63 5.04
N CYS A 39 -0.07 9.53 4.83
CA CYS A 39 -0.59 8.16 4.87
C CYS A 39 -1.30 7.76 6.17
N GLU A 40 -0.92 8.32 7.31
CA GLU A 40 -1.47 7.96 8.64
C GLU A 40 -2.74 8.72 8.99
N GLY A 41 -2.88 9.94 8.44
CA GLY A 41 -3.93 10.88 8.81
C GLY A 41 -5.05 10.98 7.78
N THR A 42 -4.76 10.67 6.52
CA THR A 42 -5.68 10.92 5.40
C THR A 42 -5.92 9.65 4.61
N VAL A 43 -7.19 9.34 4.37
CA VAL A 43 -7.59 8.23 3.50
C VAL A 43 -7.29 8.62 2.05
N PRO A 44 -6.49 7.84 1.30
CA PRO A 44 -6.21 8.13 -0.10
C PRO A 44 -7.48 8.02 -0.95
N VAL A 45 -7.52 8.80 -2.03
CA VAL A 45 -8.61 8.77 -3.01
C VAL A 45 -8.26 7.74 -4.10
N GLU A 46 -9.27 7.18 -4.74
CA GLU A 46 -9.07 6.31 -5.90
C GLU A 46 -8.55 7.12 -7.09
N SER A 47 -7.47 6.62 -7.71
CA SER A 47 -6.87 7.13 -8.94
C SER A 47 -6.78 6.02 -9.99
N GLN A 48 -6.70 6.42 -11.26
CA GLN A 48 -6.58 5.51 -12.40
C GLN A 48 -5.38 5.92 -13.27
N PRO A 49 -4.14 5.60 -12.86
CA PRO A 49 -2.93 6.06 -13.55
C PRO A 49 -2.80 5.50 -14.98
N VAL A 50 -3.40 4.35 -15.27
CA VAL A 50 -3.50 3.77 -16.63
C VAL A 50 -4.88 3.14 -16.84
N PRO A 51 -5.34 2.96 -18.10
CA PRO A 51 -6.62 2.33 -18.40
C PRO A 51 -6.79 0.98 -17.69
N ASP A 52 -7.98 0.73 -17.17
CA ASP A 52 -8.35 -0.47 -16.41
C ASP A 52 -7.52 -0.78 -15.15
N HIS A 53 -6.73 0.17 -14.64
CA HIS A 53 -5.94 0.00 -13.41
C HIS A 53 -6.31 1.04 -12.36
N ARG A 54 -7.03 0.63 -11.32
CA ARG A 54 -7.43 1.50 -10.20
C ARG A 54 -6.51 1.31 -9.00
N VAL A 55 -6.16 2.41 -8.36
CA VAL A 55 -5.23 2.47 -7.23
C VAL A 55 -5.82 3.37 -6.15
N VAL A 56 -5.60 3.03 -4.88
CA VAL A 56 -6.02 3.83 -3.72
C VAL A 56 -4.77 4.08 -2.87
N CYS A 57 -3.90 4.98 -3.34
CA CYS A 57 -2.59 5.25 -2.74
C CYS A 57 -2.19 6.70 -3.00
N HIS A 58 -1.58 7.36 -2.01
CA HIS A 58 -1.14 8.76 -2.11
C HIS A 58 0.00 9.02 -3.11
N LEU A 59 0.61 7.97 -3.67
CA LEU A 59 1.67 8.09 -4.69
C LEU A 59 1.14 8.20 -6.13
N TYR A 60 -0.17 8.03 -6.35
CA TYR A 60 -0.77 7.94 -7.68
C TYR A 60 -1.99 8.84 -7.85
#